data_AF-A0A662YMS0-F1
#
_entry.id   AF-A0A662YMS0-F1
#
_cell.length_a   1.000
_cell.length_b   1.000
_cell.length_c   1.000
_cell.angle_alpha   90.00
_cell.angle_beta   90.00
_cell.angle_gamma   90.00
#
_symmetry.space_group_name_H-M   'P 1'
#
loop_
_entity.id
_entity.type
_entity.pdbx_description
1 polymer ?
#
loop_
_entity_poly.entity_id
_entity_poly.type
_entity_poly.pdbx_seq_one_letter_code
_entity_poly.pdbx_strand_id
1 'polypeptide(L)'
;MAAHKPVEWVQAVISRFDEQLPIKAGQQTTHTRVSTEHNKECLINISKYKFSLVISGLTNILKNVNNMRIFGEAAEKNLYLSQLIILDTLEKCLAGQPKDCMRLDETMLVKQLLPEICHFIHTYREGNQHAAELRNSASGVLFSLSCNNFNAVFSRISTRLQELTVCLEDNVDIHDIELMQYINVDCAKLKRLLQETVFKFKALKKPAQLGVINSLEKAFWNWVENYPDEFTMLYQRPQTDMADCAEKLFDLVDSFAESAKRKAAVWPLQIILLILCPVIIQEISKEVVEDSKVNKKLFLDNLRKALAGHGVSKQLTESAAIACVKLCKASTYINWEDNSVIFLLVQSMVVDLKALLFNPAKTFSRGTGSQSADMDLMIDCFVSCFRINPHNNQHFKVCLAPSSPPTFHFVLVNSLHRIITNSALDWWPKIDAVYCYSGELRGMFSETLSRVMQGFSAHAPLRMTPENATLGSGIPICRQAQTKLEVSLYAFLWSPDIEAVLVAMSCFRHLCEEADIRCGVDEVSVQNILPNYNTFIEFASVSNMMSTGKS
;
A
#
# COMPACT_ATOMS: atom_id res chain seq x y z
N MET A 1 -20.36 -29.62 35.39
CA MET A 1 -20.63 -29.99 33.98
C MET A 1 -21.02 -28.81 33.05
N ALA A 2 -21.33 -27.61 33.55
CA ALA A 2 -21.72 -26.48 32.67
C ALA A 2 -20.56 -25.69 32.02
N ALA A 3 -19.33 -25.81 32.55
CA ALA A 3 -18.16 -25.05 32.08
C ALA A 3 -17.49 -25.59 30.79
N HIS A 4 -17.77 -26.85 30.37
CA HIS A 4 -17.15 -27.46 29.19
C HIS A 4 -17.85 -27.15 27.86
N LYS A 5 -19.17 -26.92 27.88
CA LYS A 5 -19.97 -26.68 26.67
C LYS A 5 -19.50 -25.50 25.81
N PRO A 6 -19.05 -24.35 26.37
CA PRO A 6 -18.58 -23.23 25.56
C PRO A 6 -17.30 -23.53 24.77
N VAL A 7 -16.39 -24.36 25.30
CA VAL A 7 -15.13 -24.71 24.63
C VAL A 7 -15.39 -25.65 23.45
N GLU A 8 -16.26 -26.65 23.64
CA GLU A 8 -16.67 -27.60 22.60
C GLU A 8 -17.34 -26.88 21.42
N TRP A 9 -18.18 -25.88 21.70
CA TRP A 9 -18.84 -25.08 20.66
C TRP A 9 -17.84 -24.26 19.85
N VAL A 10 -16.89 -23.59 20.49
CA VAL A 10 -15.84 -22.85 19.78
C VAL A 10 -15.00 -23.80 18.93
N GLN A 11 -14.63 -24.96 19.47
CA GLN A 11 -13.90 -25.98 18.72
C GLN A 11 -14.70 -26.49 17.50
N ALA A 12 -16.01 -26.68 17.63
CA ALA A 12 -16.86 -27.09 16.51
C ALA A 12 -16.89 -26.03 15.40
N VAL A 13 -16.94 -24.73 15.73
CA VAL A 13 -16.87 -23.65 14.74
C VAL A 13 -15.49 -23.61 14.07
N ILE A 14 -14.41 -23.77 14.84
CA ILE A 14 -13.03 -23.85 14.32
C ILE A 14 -12.91 -25.03 13.33
N SER A 15 -13.42 -26.22 13.69
CA SER A 15 -13.40 -27.39 12.83
C SER A 15 -14.22 -27.19 11.55
N ARG A 16 -15.41 -26.58 11.63
CA ARG A 16 -16.22 -26.26 10.45
C ARG A 16 -15.54 -25.27 9.53
N PHE A 17 -14.91 -24.23 10.09
CA PHE A 17 -14.14 -23.26 9.33
C PHE A 17 -12.99 -23.95 8.58
N ASP A 18 -12.24 -24.82 9.27
CA ASP A 18 -11.15 -25.61 8.69
C ASP A 18 -11.62 -26.49 7.53
N GLU A 19 -12.66 -27.31 7.73
CA GLU A 19 -13.20 -28.23 6.73
C GLU A 19 -13.74 -27.52 5.48
N GLN A 20 -14.20 -26.26 5.60
CA GLN A 20 -14.76 -25.47 4.50
C GLN A 20 -13.72 -24.64 3.73
N LEU A 21 -12.44 -24.68 4.13
CA LEU A 21 -11.37 -24.02 3.40
C LEU A 21 -11.26 -24.59 1.98
N PRO A 22 -10.97 -23.75 0.95
CA PRO A 22 -10.83 -24.19 -0.45
C PRO A 22 -9.92 -25.42 -0.64
N ILE A 23 -8.84 -25.53 0.13
CA ILE A 23 -7.90 -26.65 0.02
C ILE A 23 -8.48 -28.00 0.49
N LYS A 24 -9.51 -27.98 1.35
CA LYS A 24 -10.19 -29.19 1.87
C LYS A 24 -11.52 -29.46 1.19
N ALA A 25 -12.30 -28.41 0.92
CA ALA A 25 -13.63 -28.52 0.33
C ALA A 25 -13.61 -28.70 -1.20
N GLY A 26 -12.50 -28.39 -1.87
CA GLY A 26 -12.40 -28.49 -3.33
C GLY A 26 -13.16 -27.37 -4.04
N GLN A 27 -14.08 -27.73 -4.95
CA GLN A 27 -14.79 -26.76 -5.81
C GLN A 27 -15.78 -25.92 -4.99
N GLN A 28 -15.57 -24.61 -4.96
CA GLN A 28 -16.37 -23.67 -4.17
C GLN A 28 -17.66 -23.29 -4.92
N THR A 29 -18.81 -23.56 -4.31
CA THR A 29 -20.12 -23.07 -4.77
C THR A 29 -20.45 -21.74 -4.10
N THR A 30 -21.45 -21.00 -4.60
CA THR A 30 -21.94 -19.78 -3.94
C THR A 30 -22.33 -20.04 -2.48
N HIS A 31 -22.98 -21.17 -2.22
CA HIS A 31 -23.40 -21.56 -0.87
C HIS A 31 -22.21 -21.81 0.06
N THR A 32 -21.17 -22.53 -0.40
CA THR A 32 -19.99 -22.78 0.42
C THR A 32 -19.22 -21.50 0.73
N ARG A 33 -19.11 -20.57 -0.23
CA ARG A 33 -18.47 -19.26 0.01
C ARG A 33 -19.19 -18.44 1.08
N VAL A 34 -20.52 -18.38 1.04
CA VAL A 34 -21.33 -17.69 2.06
C VAL A 34 -21.16 -18.37 3.42
N SER A 35 -21.16 -19.70 3.46
CA SER A 35 -20.94 -20.46 4.71
C SER A 35 -19.55 -20.20 5.30
N THR A 36 -18.49 -20.16 4.48
CA THR A 36 -17.13 -19.87 4.94
C THR A 36 -17.02 -18.46 5.51
N GLU A 37 -17.59 -17.45 4.84
CA GLU A 37 -17.62 -16.07 5.38
C GLU A 37 -18.45 -15.98 6.67
N HIS A 38 -19.55 -16.72 6.77
CA HIS A 38 -20.33 -16.77 8.02
C HIS A 38 -19.52 -17.38 9.17
N ASN A 39 -18.82 -18.49 8.95
CA ASN A 39 -17.97 -19.12 9.96
C ASN A 39 -16.83 -18.20 10.40
N LYS A 40 -16.21 -17.49 9.44
CA LYS A 40 -15.22 -16.45 9.69
C LYS A 40 -15.74 -15.34 10.58
N GLU A 41 -16.89 -14.75 10.24
CA GLU A 41 -17.55 -13.73 11.07
C GLU A 41 -17.90 -14.25 12.47
N CYS A 42 -18.31 -15.51 12.59
CA CYS A 42 -18.53 -16.15 13.88
C CYS A 42 -17.23 -16.23 14.70
N LEU A 43 -16.13 -16.69 14.11
CA LEU A 43 -14.83 -16.75 14.79
C LEU A 43 -14.34 -15.37 15.23
N ILE A 44 -14.50 -14.35 14.38
CA ILE A 44 -14.15 -12.96 14.71
C ILE A 44 -14.95 -12.49 15.93
N ASN A 45 -16.26 -12.73 15.96
CA ASN A 45 -17.09 -12.33 17.09
C ASN A 45 -16.81 -13.14 18.37
N ILE A 46 -16.55 -14.44 18.24
CA ILE A 46 -16.17 -15.30 19.37
C ILE A 46 -14.82 -14.87 19.95
N SER A 47 -13.87 -14.43 19.10
CA SER A 47 -12.52 -14.04 19.54
C SER A 47 -12.53 -12.90 20.56
N LYS A 48 -13.56 -12.03 20.54
CA LYS A 48 -13.77 -10.97 21.53
C LYS A 48 -13.96 -11.50 22.97
N TYR A 49 -14.40 -12.75 23.13
CA TYR A 49 -14.67 -13.38 24.41
C TYR A 49 -13.79 -14.60 24.71
N LYS A 50 -13.32 -15.29 23.67
CA LYS A 50 -12.50 -16.52 23.75
C LYS A 50 -11.28 -16.43 22.84
N PHE A 51 -10.56 -15.30 22.97
CA PHE A 51 -9.43 -14.92 22.14
C PHE A 51 -8.38 -16.04 21.97
N SER A 52 -7.82 -16.54 23.08
CA SER A 52 -6.77 -17.58 23.09
C SER A 52 -7.15 -18.83 22.30
N LEU A 53 -8.40 -19.28 22.48
CA LEU A 53 -8.89 -20.52 21.87
C LEU A 53 -9.06 -20.35 20.36
N VAL A 54 -9.64 -19.23 19.93
CA VAL A 54 -9.82 -18.92 18.49
C VAL A 54 -8.47 -18.73 17.82
N ILE A 55 -7.59 -17.91 18.38
CA ILE A 55 -6.27 -17.63 17.79
C ILE A 55 -5.41 -18.89 17.77
N SER A 56 -5.49 -19.76 18.79
CA SER A 56 -4.80 -21.07 18.79
C SER A 56 -5.35 -22.01 17.74
N GLY A 57 -6.67 -22.07 17.58
CA GLY A 57 -7.31 -22.86 16.52
C GLY A 57 -6.86 -22.41 15.13
N LEU A 58 -6.96 -21.11 14.85
CA LEU A 58 -6.57 -20.53 13.56
C LEU A 58 -5.08 -20.72 13.26
N THR A 59 -4.20 -20.52 14.25
CA THR A 59 -2.76 -20.76 14.10
C THR A 59 -2.45 -22.22 13.79
N ASN A 60 -3.15 -23.17 14.45
CA ASN A 60 -2.99 -24.59 14.17
C ASN A 60 -3.49 -24.96 12.76
N ILE A 61 -4.61 -24.38 12.32
CA ILE A 61 -5.11 -24.56 10.96
C ILE A 61 -4.08 -24.05 9.95
N LEU A 62 -3.54 -22.83 10.15
CA LEU A 62 -2.51 -22.25 9.29
C LEU A 62 -1.28 -23.16 9.18
N LYS A 63 -0.77 -23.65 10.31
CA LYS A 63 0.35 -24.60 10.36
C LYS A 63 0.05 -25.88 9.60
N ASN A 64 -1.14 -26.45 9.77
CA ASN A 64 -1.53 -27.68 9.10
C ASN A 64 -1.61 -27.46 7.59
N VAL A 65 -2.22 -26.36 7.15
CA VAL A 65 -2.37 -25.98 5.74
C VAL A 65 -0.99 -25.75 5.09
N ASN A 66 -0.07 -25.06 5.77
CA ASN A 66 1.29 -24.81 5.29
C ASN A 66 2.11 -26.09 5.07
N ASN A 67 1.81 -27.15 5.83
CA ASN A 67 2.52 -28.43 5.75
C ASN A 67 1.83 -29.47 4.85
N MET A 68 0.73 -29.09 4.17
CA MET A 68 0.05 -29.99 3.25
C MET A 68 0.89 -30.27 2.00
N ARG A 69 0.90 -31.54 1.56
CA ARG A 69 1.43 -31.91 0.25
C ARG A 69 0.39 -31.63 -0.81
N ILE A 70 0.68 -30.68 -1.69
CA ILE A 70 -0.20 -30.28 -2.79
C ILE A 70 0.35 -30.77 -4.13
N PHE A 71 -0.56 -31.15 -5.03
CA PHE A 71 -0.23 -31.61 -6.38
C PHE A 71 -1.20 -30.96 -7.38
N GLY A 72 -0.65 -30.28 -8.39
CA GLY A 72 -1.40 -29.62 -9.45
C GLY A 72 -1.79 -28.16 -9.15
N GLU A 73 -1.96 -27.37 -10.22
CA GLU A 73 -2.19 -25.92 -10.15
C GLU A 73 -3.49 -25.54 -9.41
N ALA A 74 -4.56 -26.33 -9.59
CA ALA A 74 -5.83 -26.10 -8.89
C ALA A 74 -5.70 -26.23 -7.36
N ALA A 75 -4.90 -27.20 -6.89
CA ALA A 75 -4.63 -27.39 -5.47
C ALA A 75 -3.75 -26.26 -4.91
N GLU A 76 -2.77 -25.78 -5.69
CA GLU A 76 -1.93 -24.64 -5.32
C GLU A 76 -2.75 -23.35 -5.16
N LYS A 77 -3.64 -23.07 -6.12
CA LYS A 77 -4.59 -21.94 -6.03
C LYS A 77 -5.49 -22.05 -4.80
N ASN A 78 -6.02 -23.24 -4.51
CA ASN A 78 -6.86 -23.46 -3.34
C ASN A 78 -6.09 -23.34 -2.02
N LEU A 79 -4.82 -23.75 -1.99
CA LEU A 79 -3.94 -23.56 -0.83
C LEU A 79 -3.78 -22.07 -0.54
N TYR A 80 -3.43 -21.30 -1.57
CA TYR A 80 -3.26 -19.86 -1.47
C TYR A 80 -4.53 -19.15 -0.98
N LEU A 81 -5.69 -19.44 -1.58
CA LEU A 81 -6.96 -18.87 -1.14
C LEU A 81 -7.28 -19.22 0.32
N SER A 82 -6.97 -20.44 0.73
CA SER A 82 -7.15 -20.87 2.12
C SER A 82 -6.25 -20.08 3.07
N GLN A 83 -4.97 -19.91 2.72
CA GLN A 83 -4.02 -19.12 3.51
C GLN A 83 -4.49 -17.66 3.66
N LEU A 84 -4.95 -17.02 2.58
CA LEU A 84 -5.50 -15.67 2.64
C LEU A 84 -6.71 -15.56 3.55
N ILE A 85 -7.66 -16.51 3.47
CA ILE A 85 -8.85 -16.51 4.34
C ILE A 85 -8.43 -16.63 5.81
N ILE A 86 -7.47 -17.51 6.12
CA ILE A 86 -6.97 -17.69 7.49
C ILE A 86 -6.28 -16.42 7.99
N LEU A 87 -5.40 -15.82 7.19
CA LEU A 87 -4.66 -14.60 7.55
C LEU A 87 -5.61 -13.40 7.75
N ASP A 88 -6.58 -13.18 6.86
CA ASP A 88 -7.62 -12.12 7.03
C ASP A 88 -8.45 -12.34 8.30
N THR A 89 -8.77 -13.60 8.63
CA THR A 89 -9.51 -13.93 9.85
C THR A 89 -8.65 -13.66 11.10
N LEU A 90 -7.38 -14.05 11.10
CA LEU A 90 -6.43 -13.78 12.17
C LEU A 90 -6.25 -12.28 12.40
N GLU A 91 -6.06 -11.50 11.32
CA GLU A 91 -5.93 -10.04 11.37
C GLU A 91 -7.13 -9.41 12.08
N LYS A 92 -8.36 -9.74 11.65
CA LYS A 92 -9.59 -9.21 12.23
C LYS A 92 -9.79 -9.61 13.70
N CYS A 93 -9.38 -10.82 14.08
CA CYS A 93 -9.42 -11.25 15.48
C CYS A 93 -8.42 -10.47 16.34
N LEU A 94 -7.21 -10.23 15.84
CA LEU A 94 -6.17 -9.45 16.55
C LEU A 94 -6.54 -7.98 16.68
N ALA A 95 -7.12 -7.37 15.63
CA ALA A 95 -7.60 -6.00 15.66
C ALA A 95 -8.71 -5.79 16.72
N GLY A 96 -9.51 -6.82 16.99
CA GLY A 96 -10.56 -6.83 18.01
C GLY A 96 -10.11 -7.29 19.40
N GLN A 97 -8.81 -7.45 19.66
CA GLN A 97 -8.30 -8.02 20.91
C GLN A 97 -8.73 -7.21 22.16
N PRO A 98 -9.31 -7.84 23.20
CA PRO A 98 -9.64 -7.17 24.46
C PRO A 98 -8.39 -6.70 25.23
N LYS A 99 -8.48 -5.54 25.88
CA LYS A 99 -7.36 -4.92 26.64
C LYS A 99 -6.87 -5.74 27.85
N ASP A 100 -7.69 -6.66 28.37
CA ASP A 100 -7.41 -7.41 29.61
C ASP A 100 -6.77 -8.80 29.40
N CYS A 101 -6.42 -9.21 28.17
CA CYS A 101 -5.98 -10.58 27.83
C CYS A 101 -4.49 -10.92 28.17
N MET A 102 -3.89 -10.19 29.12
CA MET A 102 -2.48 -9.78 29.04
C MET A 102 -1.38 -10.78 29.45
N ARG A 103 -1.61 -12.08 29.69
CA ARG A 103 -0.50 -12.99 30.12
C ARG A 103 -0.49 -14.41 29.54
N LEU A 104 -1.62 -15.08 29.46
CA LEU A 104 -1.66 -16.46 28.95
C LEU A 104 -1.49 -16.52 27.42
N ASP A 105 -1.84 -15.43 26.73
CA ASP A 105 -1.86 -15.37 25.27
C ASP A 105 -0.52 -14.99 24.66
N GLU A 106 0.32 -14.27 25.39
CA GLU A 106 1.61 -13.80 24.89
C GLU A 106 2.52 -14.97 24.48
N THR A 107 2.54 -16.06 25.26
CA THR A 107 3.34 -17.25 24.90
C THR A 107 2.85 -17.87 23.59
N MET A 108 1.54 -17.96 23.40
CA MET A 108 0.95 -18.51 22.19
C MET A 108 1.25 -17.60 20.99
N LEU A 109 1.02 -16.28 21.13
CA LEU A 109 1.22 -15.31 20.07
C LEU A 109 2.70 -15.24 19.63
N VAL A 110 3.61 -15.21 20.59
CA VAL A 110 5.05 -15.03 20.34
C VAL A 110 5.73 -16.33 19.90
N LYS A 111 5.37 -17.48 20.50
CA LYS A 111 6.04 -18.76 20.20
C LYS A 111 5.35 -19.55 19.08
N GLN A 112 4.08 -19.30 18.80
CA GLN A 112 3.35 -20.07 17.79
C GLN A 112 2.94 -19.25 16.58
N LEU A 113 2.28 -18.11 16.77
CA LEU A 113 1.76 -17.32 15.64
C LEU A 113 2.86 -16.52 14.94
N LEU A 114 3.65 -15.74 15.70
CA LEU A 114 4.68 -14.87 15.14
C LEU A 114 5.67 -15.60 14.21
N PRO A 115 6.18 -16.81 14.52
CA PRO A 115 7.05 -17.55 13.60
C PRO A 115 6.38 -17.89 12.26
N GLU A 116 5.09 -18.24 12.26
CA GLU A 116 4.34 -18.53 11.03
C GLU A 116 4.16 -17.26 10.19
N ILE A 117 3.86 -16.13 10.83
CA ILE A 117 3.73 -14.85 10.14
C ILE A 117 5.07 -14.39 9.56
N CYS A 118 6.17 -14.53 10.32
CA CYS A 118 7.51 -14.28 9.81
C CYS A 118 7.83 -15.15 8.59
N HIS A 119 7.44 -16.43 8.60
CA HIS A 119 7.66 -17.32 7.45
C HIS A 119 7.04 -16.76 6.15
N PHE A 120 5.81 -16.23 6.20
CA PHE A 120 5.19 -15.57 5.03
C PHE A 120 5.90 -14.29 4.62
N ILE A 121 6.40 -13.51 5.58
CA ILE A 121 7.11 -12.25 5.30
C ILE A 121 8.49 -12.53 4.67
N HIS A 122 9.16 -13.58 5.12
CA HIS A 122 10.53 -13.93 4.73
C HIS A 122 10.59 -14.75 3.44
N THR A 123 9.56 -15.55 3.16
CA THR A 123 9.54 -16.43 1.98
C THR A 123 9.18 -15.64 0.73
N TYR A 124 10.15 -14.91 0.18
CA TYR A 124 10.05 -14.37 -1.16
C TYR A 124 10.39 -15.46 -2.18
N ARG A 125 9.38 -15.97 -2.90
CA ARG A 125 9.61 -16.80 -4.10
C ARG A 125 9.47 -15.92 -5.32
N GLU A 126 10.59 -15.50 -5.91
CA GLU A 126 10.59 -14.86 -7.22
C GLU A 126 9.78 -15.71 -8.21
N GLY A 127 8.80 -15.09 -8.88
CA GLY A 127 7.94 -15.75 -9.87
C GLY A 127 6.61 -16.32 -9.34
N ASN A 128 6.35 -16.32 -8.03
CA ASN A 128 5.03 -16.72 -7.51
C ASN A 128 4.06 -15.52 -7.51
N GLN A 129 3.06 -15.54 -8.41
CA GLN A 129 2.03 -14.49 -8.54
C GLN A 129 1.33 -14.17 -7.21
N HIS A 130 1.25 -15.15 -6.31
CA HIS A 130 0.50 -15.10 -5.07
C HIS A 130 1.34 -14.65 -3.85
N ALA A 131 2.66 -14.65 -3.97
CA ALA A 131 3.55 -14.36 -2.83
C ALA A 131 3.42 -12.93 -2.30
N ALA A 132 3.22 -11.94 -3.19
CA ALA A 132 3.07 -10.54 -2.78
C ALA A 132 1.79 -10.31 -1.95
N GLU A 133 0.68 -10.92 -2.36
CA GLU A 133 -0.60 -10.84 -1.65
C GLU A 133 -0.54 -11.58 -0.29
N LEU A 134 0.08 -12.76 -0.22
CA LEU A 134 0.31 -13.44 1.07
C LEU A 134 1.16 -12.58 2.00
N ARG A 135 2.23 -11.96 1.50
CA ARG A 135 3.09 -11.08 2.29
C ARG A 135 2.32 -9.87 2.82
N ASN A 136 1.45 -9.28 2.00
CA ASN A 136 0.58 -8.17 2.40
C ASN A 136 -0.44 -8.59 3.46
N SER A 137 -1.04 -9.78 3.32
CA SER A 137 -1.97 -10.29 4.34
C SER A 137 -1.24 -10.64 5.65
N ALA A 138 -0.07 -11.26 5.57
CA ALA A 138 0.76 -11.55 6.73
C ALA A 138 1.28 -10.29 7.44
N SER A 139 1.60 -9.23 6.69
CA SER A 139 1.99 -7.94 7.29
C SER A 139 0.82 -7.26 8.00
N GLY A 140 -0.42 -7.38 7.50
CA GLY A 140 -1.63 -6.94 8.19
C GLY A 140 -1.84 -7.66 9.54
N VAL A 141 -1.62 -8.98 9.57
CA VAL A 141 -1.62 -9.76 10.82
C VAL A 141 -0.52 -9.28 11.77
N LEU A 142 0.70 -9.05 11.28
CA LEU A 142 1.82 -8.56 12.11
C LEU A 142 1.54 -7.16 12.67
N PHE A 143 0.99 -6.27 11.86
CA PHE A 143 0.58 -4.94 12.29
C PHE A 143 -0.43 -5.03 13.45
N SER A 144 -1.51 -5.79 13.25
CA SER A 144 -2.55 -5.98 14.27
C SER A 144 -2.02 -6.64 15.54
N LEU A 145 -1.13 -7.64 15.41
CA LEU A 145 -0.45 -8.28 16.54
C LEU A 145 0.37 -7.27 17.35
N SER A 146 1.13 -6.41 16.67
CA SER A 146 2.05 -5.47 17.29
C SER A 146 1.35 -4.31 18.02
N CYS A 147 0.06 -4.05 17.75
CA CYS A 147 -0.74 -3.07 18.50
C CYS A 147 -0.69 -3.33 20.01
N ASN A 148 -0.86 -4.59 20.42
CA ASN A 148 -0.85 -4.99 21.84
C ASN A 148 0.43 -5.75 22.25
N ASN A 149 1.21 -6.27 21.30
CA ASN A 149 2.38 -7.13 21.56
C ASN A 149 3.67 -6.52 21.00
N PHE A 150 3.78 -5.19 20.95
CA PHE A 150 4.95 -4.48 20.43
C PHE A 150 6.26 -4.96 21.06
N ASN A 151 6.31 -5.16 22.38
CA ASN A 151 7.54 -5.54 23.08
C ASN A 151 8.10 -6.88 22.57
N ALA A 152 7.24 -7.84 22.24
CA ALA A 152 7.69 -9.13 21.74
C ALA A 152 8.29 -9.02 20.33
N VAL A 153 7.61 -8.29 19.44
CA VAL A 153 8.12 -8.08 18.07
C VAL A 153 9.39 -7.22 18.09
N PHE A 154 9.40 -6.16 18.90
CA PHE A 154 10.58 -5.31 19.12
C PHE A 154 11.75 -6.12 19.69
N SER A 155 11.52 -7.01 20.66
CA SER A 155 12.56 -7.88 21.21
C SER A 155 13.16 -8.78 20.13
N ARG A 156 12.33 -9.32 19.22
CA ARG A 156 12.82 -10.13 18.09
C ARG A 156 13.72 -9.32 17.16
N ILE A 157 13.30 -8.09 16.80
CA ILE A 157 14.09 -7.16 15.99
C ILE A 157 15.40 -6.80 16.69
N SER A 158 15.34 -6.43 17.97
CA SER A 158 16.50 -6.03 18.79
C SER A 158 17.51 -7.16 18.93
N THR A 159 17.05 -8.39 19.17
CA THR A 159 17.90 -9.59 19.21
C THR A 159 18.60 -9.82 17.88
N ARG A 160 17.86 -9.75 16.75
CA ARG A 160 18.49 -9.89 15.42
C ARG A 160 19.53 -8.80 15.18
N LEU A 161 19.23 -7.54 15.51
CA LEU A 161 20.21 -6.45 15.39
C LEU A 161 21.46 -6.75 16.22
N GLN A 162 21.31 -7.27 17.43
CA GLN A 162 22.43 -7.63 18.31
C GLN A 162 23.28 -8.75 17.70
N GLU A 163 22.66 -9.83 17.22
CA GLU A 163 23.34 -10.95 16.57
C GLU A 163 24.16 -10.47 15.36
N LEU A 164 23.61 -9.54 14.58
CA LEU A 164 24.27 -8.99 13.40
C LEU A 164 25.43 -8.05 13.71
N THR A 165 25.53 -7.49 14.92
CA THR A 165 26.70 -6.70 15.33
C THR A 165 27.96 -7.55 15.54
N VAL A 166 27.79 -8.84 15.85
CA VAL A 166 28.89 -9.79 16.09
C VAL A 166 29.06 -10.80 14.95
N CYS A 167 28.19 -10.73 13.93
CA CYS A 167 28.23 -11.63 12.79
C CYS A 167 29.44 -11.35 11.89
N LEU A 168 30.26 -12.37 11.68
CA LEU A 168 31.47 -12.28 10.86
C LEU A 168 31.21 -12.54 9.38
N GLU A 169 30.09 -13.18 9.04
CA GLU A 169 29.72 -13.49 7.65
C GLU A 169 29.29 -12.24 6.87
N ASP A 170 29.53 -12.24 5.56
CA ASP A 170 29.14 -11.12 4.68
C ASP A 170 27.70 -11.24 4.16
N ASN A 171 27.19 -12.47 4.04
CA ASN A 171 25.82 -12.75 3.65
C ASN A 171 24.91 -12.80 4.88
N VAL A 172 24.62 -11.61 5.43
CA VAL A 172 23.78 -11.48 6.62
C VAL A 172 22.29 -11.62 6.30
N ASP A 173 21.60 -12.44 7.07
CA ASP A 173 20.14 -12.54 7.07
C ASP A 173 19.51 -11.31 7.76
N ILE A 174 18.87 -10.44 6.97
CA ILE A 174 18.23 -9.20 7.42
C ILE A 174 16.70 -9.33 7.58
N HIS A 175 16.12 -10.52 7.43
CA HIS A 175 14.67 -10.66 7.34
C HIS A 175 13.92 -10.21 8.61
N ASP A 176 14.48 -10.44 9.80
CA ASP A 176 13.88 -9.97 11.06
C ASP A 176 14.05 -8.45 11.26
N ILE A 177 15.02 -7.79 10.59
CA ILE A 177 15.15 -6.32 10.57
C ILE A 177 13.96 -5.72 9.81
N GLU A 178 13.57 -6.34 8.69
CA GLU A 178 12.47 -5.88 7.85
C GLU A 178 11.12 -5.87 8.57
N LEU A 179 10.96 -6.56 9.70
CA LEU A 179 9.72 -6.51 10.49
C LEU A 179 9.39 -5.09 10.96
N MET A 180 10.39 -4.21 11.14
CA MET A 180 10.18 -2.80 11.51
C MET A 180 9.23 -2.07 10.56
N GLN A 181 9.16 -2.47 9.28
CA GLN A 181 8.31 -1.80 8.29
C GLN A 181 6.83 -2.19 8.36
N TYR A 182 6.49 -3.24 9.11
CA TYR A 182 5.16 -3.85 9.14
C TYR A 182 4.46 -3.76 10.50
N ILE A 183 5.14 -3.24 11.52
CA ILE A 183 4.57 -3.10 12.86
C ILE A 183 3.83 -1.77 13.01
N ASN A 184 2.86 -1.75 13.92
CA ASN A 184 2.18 -0.57 14.40
C ASN A 184 3.10 0.28 15.27
N VAL A 185 3.38 1.50 14.83
CA VAL A 185 4.34 2.41 15.48
C VAL A 185 3.65 3.72 15.86
N ASP A 186 3.54 3.99 17.17
CA ASP A 186 3.25 5.33 17.71
C ASP A 186 4.56 6.10 17.97
N CYS A 187 4.48 7.36 18.41
CA CYS A 187 5.64 8.22 18.64
C CYS A 187 6.64 7.59 19.64
N ALA A 188 6.14 6.98 20.72
CA ALA A 188 6.98 6.37 21.74
C ALA A 188 7.71 5.12 21.20
N LYS A 189 7.02 4.30 20.41
CA LYS A 189 7.59 3.13 19.73
C LYS A 189 8.61 3.52 18.67
N LEU A 190 8.36 4.58 17.89
CA LEU A 190 9.33 5.09 16.90
C LEU A 190 10.61 5.55 17.58
N LYS A 191 10.49 6.29 18.68
CA LYS A 191 11.63 6.71 19.49
C LYS A 191 12.46 5.52 19.98
N ARG A 192 11.82 4.44 20.44
CA ARG A 192 12.52 3.21 20.85
C ARG A 192 13.27 2.55 19.69
N LEU A 193 12.68 2.50 18.49
CA LEU A 193 13.34 1.99 17.29
C LEU A 193 14.57 2.83 16.90
N LEU A 194 14.45 4.17 16.99
CA LEU A 194 15.56 5.08 16.73
C LEU A 194 16.70 4.89 17.75
N GLN A 195 16.37 4.84 19.05
CA GLN A 195 17.35 4.59 20.12
C GLN A 195 18.12 3.29 19.92
N GLU A 196 17.39 2.20 19.64
CA GLU A 196 17.96 0.89 19.39
C GLU A 196 18.89 0.89 18.17
N THR A 197 18.46 1.58 17.12
CA THR A 197 19.25 1.71 15.89
C THR A 197 20.51 2.51 16.13
N VAL A 198 20.43 3.68 16.77
CA VAL A 198 21.60 4.53 17.06
C VAL A 198 22.67 3.74 17.81
N PHE A 199 22.26 2.90 18.77
CA PHE A 199 23.19 2.09 19.56
C PHE A 199 23.95 1.04 18.73
N LYS A 200 23.30 0.42 17.73
CA LYS A 200 23.85 -0.74 17.00
C LYS A 200 24.36 -0.41 15.61
N PHE A 201 23.89 0.65 14.96
CA PHE A 201 24.05 0.91 13.53
C PHE A 201 25.50 0.85 13.05
N LYS A 202 26.43 1.47 13.77
CA LYS A 202 27.86 1.51 13.38
C LYS A 202 28.52 0.13 13.37
N ALA A 203 28.07 -0.78 14.24
CA ALA A 203 28.61 -2.14 14.35
C ALA A 203 28.03 -3.10 13.31
N LEU A 204 26.91 -2.75 12.67
CA LEU A 204 26.31 -3.57 11.62
C LEU A 204 27.13 -3.53 10.33
N LYS A 205 27.15 -4.66 9.60
CA LYS A 205 27.66 -4.68 8.23
C LYS A 205 26.76 -3.90 7.27
N LYS A 206 27.32 -3.49 6.14
CA LYS A 206 26.65 -2.63 5.14
C LYS A 206 25.27 -3.13 4.67
N PRO A 207 25.05 -4.45 4.41
CA PRO A 207 23.71 -4.92 4.02
C PRO A 207 22.68 -4.74 5.13
N ALA A 208 23.05 -5.03 6.39
CA ALA A 208 22.19 -4.83 7.55
C ALA A 208 21.92 -3.34 7.82
N GLN A 209 22.94 -2.47 7.67
CA GLN A 209 22.75 -1.02 7.75
C GLN A 209 21.71 -0.54 6.71
N LEU A 210 21.81 -1.01 5.46
CA LEU A 210 20.86 -0.67 4.41
C LEU A 210 19.44 -1.21 4.71
N GLY A 211 19.34 -2.44 5.24
CA GLY A 211 18.06 -3.01 5.69
C GLY A 211 17.40 -2.16 6.78
N VAL A 212 18.17 -1.68 7.75
CA VAL A 212 17.69 -0.76 8.79
C VAL A 212 17.25 0.57 8.17
N ILE A 213 18.05 1.15 7.26
CA ILE A 213 17.74 2.42 6.60
C ILE A 213 16.37 2.36 5.91
N ASN A 214 16.16 1.31 5.11
CA ASN A 214 14.92 1.12 4.36
C ASN A 214 13.73 0.85 5.29
N SER A 215 13.92 0.06 6.34
CA SER A 215 12.83 -0.33 7.25
C SER A 215 12.38 0.84 8.14
N LEU A 216 13.31 1.68 8.59
CA LEU A 216 12.98 2.87 9.38
C LEU A 216 12.19 3.92 8.58
N GLU A 217 12.49 4.07 7.29
CA GLU A 217 11.69 4.93 6.40
C GLU A 217 10.21 4.53 6.43
N LYS A 218 9.93 3.22 6.33
CA LYS A 218 8.57 2.69 6.34
C LYS A 218 7.92 2.78 7.72
N ALA A 219 8.67 2.53 8.80
CA ALA A 219 8.20 2.69 10.17
C ALA A 219 7.77 4.14 10.47
N PHE A 220 8.49 5.13 9.94
CA PHE A 220 8.09 6.54 10.03
C PHE A 220 6.74 6.80 9.35
N TRP A 221 6.53 6.29 8.13
CA TRP A 221 5.24 6.47 7.45
C TRP A 221 4.11 5.71 8.13
N ASN A 222 4.38 4.54 8.70
CA ASN A 222 3.41 3.83 9.53
C ASN A 222 2.94 4.71 10.69
N TRP A 223 3.85 5.42 11.36
CA TRP A 223 3.50 6.35 12.43
C TRP A 223 2.68 7.53 11.91
N VAL A 224 3.18 8.26 10.92
CA VAL A 224 2.51 9.48 10.40
C VAL A 224 1.11 9.19 9.84
N GLU A 225 0.93 8.07 9.15
CA GLU A 225 -0.34 7.73 8.50
C GLU A 225 -1.39 7.17 9.48
N ASN A 226 -0.98 6.50 10.56
CA ASN A 226 -1.89 5.94 11.56
C ASN A 226 -2.10 6.84 12.80
N TYR A 227 -1.16 7.74 13.08
CA TYR A 227 -1.17 8.65 14.24
C TYR A 227 -0.85 10.10 13.83
N PRO A 228 -1.61 10.69 12.88
CA PRO A 228 -1.31 12.01 12.33
C PRO A 228 -1.35 13.13 13.39
N ASP A 229 -2.19 13.00 14.42
CA ASP A 229 -2.28 13.96 15.53
C ASP A 229 -0.99 14.01 16.34
N GLU A 230 -0.33 12.87 16.59
CA GLU A 230 0.95 12.82 17.29
C GLU A 230 2.06 13.51 16.47
N PHE A 231 2.05 13.32 15.15
CA PHE A 231 2.99 13.97 14.25
C PHE A 231 2.75 15.49 14.18
N THR A 232 1.50 15.94 14.15
CA THR A 232 1.16 17.37 14.27
C THR A 232 1.67 17.94 15.59
N MET A 233 1.43 17.22 16.70
CA MET A 233 1.88 17.61 18.03
C MET A 233 3.41 17.71 18.13
N LEU A 234 4.19 16.93 17.38
CA LEU A 234 5.65 17.07 17.33
C LEU A 234 6.08 18.48 16.91
N TYR A 235 5.40 19.09 15.94
CA TYR A 235 5.75 20.42 15.45
C TYR A 235 5.26 21.54 16.36
N GLN A 236 4.19 21.31 17.11
CA GLN A 236 3.70 22.22 18.15
C GLN A 236 4.52 22.11 19.45
N ARG A 237 4.99 20.91 19.79
CA ARG A 237 5.74 20.58 21.01
C ARG A 237 6.90 19.63 20.66
N PRO A 238 8.03 20.18 20.16
CA PRO A 238 9.19 19.39 19.80
C PRO A 238 9.68 18.48 20.94
N GLN A 239 10.05 17.25 20.60
CA GLN A 239 10.52 16.24 21.55
C GLN A 239 12.05 16.14 21.47
N THR A 240 12.76 16.62 22.50
CA THR A 240 14.23 16.68 22.51
C THR A 240 14.88 15.29 22.42
N ASP A 241 14.36 14.30 23.14
CA ASP A 241 14.93 12.96 23.16
C ASP A 241 14.80 12.23 21.81
N MET A 242 13.69 12.45 21.09
CA MET A 242 13.53 11.96 19.72
C MET A 242 14.46 12.69 18.76
N ALA A 243 14.57 14.01 18.88
CA ALA A 243 15.46 14.82 18.05
C ALA A 243 16.94 14.41 18.23
N ASP A 244 17.38 14.15 19.46
CA ASP A 244 18.73 13.68 19.77
C ASP A 244 19.02 12.33 19.09
N CYS A 245 18.06 11.42 19.09
CA CYS A 245 18.22 10.12 18.44
C CYS A 245 18.24 10.25 16.91
N ALA A 246 17.32 11.04 16.35
CA ALA A 246 17.25 11.28 14.91
C ALA A 246 18.50 12.00 14.38
N GLU A 247 19.02 12.98 15.12
CA GLU A 247 20.27 13.66 14.78
C GLU A 247 21.48 12.73 14.83
N LYS A 248 21.66 11.97 15.91
CA LYS A 248 22.77 11.00 16.01
C LYS A 248 22.70 9.98 14.88
N LEU A 249 21.50 9.49 14.55
CA LEU A 249 21.32 8.58 13.43
C LEU A 249 21.61 9.25 12.09
N PHE A 250 21.24 10.52 11.92
CA PHE A 250 21.58 11.29 10.72
C PHE A 250 23.09 11.30 10.49
N ASP A 251 23.88 11.58 11.53
CA ASP A 251 25.35 11.65 11.41
C ASP A 251 25.98 10.26 11.13
N LEU A 252 25.42 9.19 11.72
CA LEU A 252 25.83 7.81 11.43
C LEU A 252 25.53 7.40 9.98
N VAL A 253 24.35 7.77 9.48
CA VAL A 253 23.91 7.50 8.11
C VAL A 253 24.67 8.36 7.10
N ASP A 254 25.01 9.60 7.45
CA ASP A 254 25.86 10.47 6.64
C ASP A 254 27.27 9.89 6.50
N SER A 255 27.81 9.35 7.60
CA SER A 255 29.10 8.64 7.59
C SER A 255 29.10 7.40 6.70
N PHE A 256 27.95 6.73 6.53
CA PHE A 256 27.81 5.61 5.59
C PHE A 256 27.87 6.08 4.11
N ALA A 257 27.53 7.33 3.83
CA ALA A 257 27.28 7.91 2.52
C ALA A 257 28.57 8.32 1.75
N GLU A 258 29.57 7.44 1.72
CA GLU A 258 30.91 7.70 1.15
C GLU A 258 30.94 7.82 -0.39
N SER A 259 29.89 7.37 -1.09
CA SER A 259 29.82 7.38 -2.56
C SER A 259 28.47 7.89 -3.05
N ALA A 260 28.38 8.32 -4.31
CA ALA A 260 27.11 8.76 -4.92
C ALA A 260 26.00 7.70 -4.79
N LYS A 261 26.35 6.41 -4.97
CA LYS A 261 25.41 5.30 -4.80
C LYS A 261 24.88 5.19 -3.37
N ARG A 262 25.76 5.33 -2.36
CA ARG A 262 25.34 5.26 -0.95
C ARG A 262 24.59 6.50 -0.50
N LYS A 263 25.02 7.69 -0.94
CA LYS A 263 24.27 8.96 -0.77
C LYS A 263 22.85 8.80 -1.28
N ALA A 264 22.68 8.34 -2.51
CA ALA A 264 21.37 8.11 -3.09
C ALA A 264 20.52 7.08 -2.31
N ALA A 265 21.15 6.10 -1.64
CA ALA A 265 20.44 5.14 -0.81
C ALA A 265 19.95 5.73 0.52
N VAL A 266 20.61 6.76 1.06
CA VAL A 266 20.32 7.28 2.40
C VAL A 266 19.56 8.59 2.43
N TRP A 267 19.60 9.39 1.37
CA TRP A 267 18.89 10.68 1.31
C TRP A 267 17.40 10.61 1.70
N PRO A 268 16.64 9.57 1.31
CA PRO A 268 15.24 9.42 1.74
C PRO A 268 15.06 9.28 3.26
N LEU A 269 15.99 8.62 3.96
CA LEU A 269 15.95 8.55 5.42
C LEU A 269 16.52 9.83 6.05
N GLN A 270 17.59 10.40 5.50
CA GLN A 270 18.18 11.64 6.03
C GLN A 270 17.18 12.79 6.08
N ILE A 271 16.32 12.94 5.07
CA ILE A 271 15.25 13.97 5.10
C ILE A 271 14.19 13.64 6.16
N ILE A 272 13.84 12.37 6.38
CA ILE A 272 12.90 11.95 7.44
C ILE A 272 13.49 12.26 8.82
N LEU A 273 14.77 11.95 9.04
CA LEU A 273 15.46 12.23 10.30
C LEU A 273 15.49 13.74 10.59
N LEU A 274 15.65 14.58 9.56
CA LEU A 274 15.50 16.03 9.72
C LEU A 274 14.06 16.45 10.01
N ILE A 275 13.06 15.85 9.36
CA ILE A 275 11.63 16.12 9.62
C ILE A 275 11.25 15.80 11.08
N LEU A 276 11.93 14.84 11.72
CA LEU A 276 11.75 14.52 13.14
C LEU A 276 12.37 15.58 14.08
N CYS A 277 13.13 16.56 13.55
CA CYS A 277 13.84 17.58 14.30
C CYS A 277 13.42 19.01 13.90
N PRO A 278 12.19 19.47 14.23
CA PRO A 278 11.72 20.81 13.85
C PRO A 278 12.66 21.95 14.27
N VAL A 279 13.24 21.84 15.48
CA VAL A 279 14.18 22.84 16.01
C VAL A 279 15.46 22.91 15.17
N ILE A 280 16.01 21.77 14.75
CA ILE A 280 17.20 21.73 13.89
C ILE A 280 16.89 22.35 12.52
N ILE A 281 15.72 22.06 11.94
CA ILE A 281 15.29 22.70 10.68
C ILE A 281 15.26 24.23 10.83
N GLN A 282 14.74 24.72 11.96
CA GLN A 282 14.73 26.15 12.27
C GLN A 282 16.14 26.73 12.45
N GLU A 283 17.04 26.04 13.12
CA GLU A 283 18.43 26.47 13.31
C GLU A 283 19.20 26.57 11.98
N ILE A 284 19.13 25.53 11.14
CA ILE A 284 19.87 25.52 9.87
C ILE A 284 19.30 26.48 8.82
N SER A 285 18.09 27.00 9.03
CA SER A 285 17.49 28.05 8.19
C SER A 285 18.11 29.43 8.41
N LYS A 286 18.83 29.63 9.52
CA LYS A 286 19.52 30.88 9.85
C LYS A 286 20.79 31.08 9.00
N GLU A 287 21.25 32.32 8.93
CA GLU A 287 22.50 32.66 8.24
C GLU A 287 23.71 31.98 8.91
N VAL A 288 23.83 32.17 10.23
CA VAL A 288 24.85 31.54 11.07
C VAL A 288 24.30 30.21 11.58
N VAL A 289 25.03 29.13 11.31
CA VAL A 289 24.68 27.77 11.70
C VAL A 289 25.79 27.21 12.56
N GLU A 290 25.43 26.55 13.66
CA GLU A 290 26.40 25.88 14.53
C GLU A 290 27.20 24.82 13.78
N ASP A 291 28.49 24.70 14.05
CA ASP A 291 29.40 23.78 13.36
C ASP A 291 28.89 22.33 13.39
N SER A 292 28.26 21.91 14.49
CA SER A 292 27.66 20.58 14.66
C SER A 292 26.49 20.30 13.69
N LYS A 293 25.89 21.34 13.11
CA LYS A 293 24.71 21.26 12.23
C LYS A 293 25.04 21.55 10.76
N VAL A 294 26.28 21.90 10.43
CA VAL A 294 26.69 22.30 9.06
C VAL A 294 26.45 21.18 8.05
N ASN A 295 26.70 19.92 8.40
CA ASN A 295 26.46 18.78 7.52
C ASN A 295 24.97 18.64 7.12
N LYS A 296 24.04 18.95 8.04
CA LYS A 296 22.59 18.94 7.79
C LYS A 296 22.17 20.04 6.81
N LYS A 297 22.75 21.25 6.94
CA LYS A 297 22.55 22.33 5.95
C LYS A 297 23.12 21.95 4.58
N LEU A 298 24.34 21.41 4.54
CA LEU A 298 24.98 20.95 3.32
C LEU A 298 24.17 19.85 2.61
N PHE A 299 23.57 18.94 3.37
CA PHE A 299 22.64 17.94 2.82
C PHE A 299 21.45 18.60 2.09
N LEU A 300 20.79 19.59 2.71
CA LEU A 300 19.69 20.32 2.06
C LEU A 300 20.13 21.10 0.81
N ASP A 301 21.33 21.71 0.85
CA ASP A 301 21.92 22.37 -0.32
C ASP A 301 22.19 21.39 -1.47
N ASN A 302 22.66 20.19 -1.14
CA ASN A 302 22.89 19.14 -2.13
C ASN A 302 21.57 18.64 -2.75
N LEU A 303 20.50 18.52 -1.96
CA LEU A 303 19.17 18.21 -2.48
C LEU A 303 18.70 19.28 -3.46
N ARG A 304 18.78 20.58 -3.08
CA ARG A 304 18.43 21.70 -3.98
C ARG A 304 19.21 21.65 -5.29
N LYS A 305 20.53 21.51 -5.22
CA LYS A 305 21.40 21.43 -6.41
C LYS A 305 21.07 20.24 -7.30
N ALA A 306 20.75 19.09 -6.72
CA ALA A 306 20.40 17.88 -7.46
C ALA A 306 19.05 18.01 -8.18
N LEU A 307 18.07 18.68 -7.57
CA LEU A 307 16.76 18.97 -8.20
C LEU A 307 16.87 19.97 -9.35
N ALA A 308 17.67 21.03 -9.18
CA ALA A 308 17.89 22.06 -10.19
C ALA A 308 18.73 21.57 -11.41
N GLY A 309 19.19 20.33 -11.40
CA GLY A 309 19.91 19.73 -12.53
C GLY A 309 21.35 20.22 -12.70
N HIS A 310 21.97 20.76 -11.65
CA HIS A 310 23.33 21.34 -11.69
C HIS A 310 24.44 20.27 -11.72
N GLY A 311 24.54 19.48 -12.80
CA GLY A 311 25.68 18.59 -13.07
C GLY A 311 25.85 17.43 -12.08
N VAL A 312 24.81 17.12 -11.30
CA VAL A 312 24.81 16.03 -10.32
C VAL A 312 24.49 14.70 -11.04
N SER A 313 24.99 13.57 -10.52
CA SER A 313 24.70 12.26 -11.11
C SER A 313 23.20 11.98 -11.13
N LYS A 314 22.74 11.30 -12.19
CA LYS A 314 21.31 10.95 -12.38
C LYS A 314 20.71 10.28 -11.14
N GLN A 315 21.44 9.36 -10.52
CA GLN A 315 21.00 8.63 -9.33
C GLN A 315 20.76 9.55 -8.12
N LEU A 316 21.58 10.59 -7.95
CA LEU A 316 21.40 11.56 -6.87
C LEU A 316 20.20 12.48 -7.17
N THR A 317 20.00 12.90 -8.41
CA THR A 317 18.78 13.64 -8.80
C THR A 317 17.51 12.81 -8.57
N GLU A 318 17.53 11.52 -8.92
CA GLU A 318 16.44 10.58 -8.65
C GLU A 318 16.18 10.44 -7.14
N SER A 319 17.23 10.31 -6.33
CA SER A 319 17.10 10.21 -4.88
C SER A 319 16.65 11.52 -4.22
N ALA A 320 17.09 12.68 -4.73
CA ALA A 320 16.62 13.98 -4.28
C ALA A 320 15.13 14.17 -4.55
N ALA A 321 14.63 13.69 -5.69
CA ALA A 321 13.20 13.70 -5.98
C ALA A 321 12.43 12.89 -4.92
N ILE A 322 12.88 11.69 -4.59
CA ILE A 322 12.27 10.84 -3.54
C ILE A 322 12.26 11.55 -2.19
N ALA A 323 13.40 12.09 -1.77
CA ALA A 323 13.53 12.80 -0.50
C ALA A 323 12.61 14.04 -0.45
N CYS A 324 12.55 14.82 -1.53
CA CYS A 324 11.74 16.03 -1.58
C CYS A 324 10.23 15.73 -1.64
N VAL A 325 9.79 14.66 -2.33
CA VAL A 325 8.39 14.21 -2.27
C VAL A 325 8.01 13.79 -0.85
N LYS A 326 8.89 13.09 -0.13
CA LYS A 326 8.67 12.72 1.28
C LYS A 326 8.51 13.95 2.17
N LEU A 327 9.35 14.97 1.96
CA LEU A 327 9.24 16.26 2.65
C LEU A 327 7.90 16.94 2.34
N CYS A 328 7.51 17.03 1.05
CA CYS A 328 6.23 17.60 0.66
C CYS A 328 5.07 16.84 1.32
N LYS A 329 5.07 15.50 1.24
CA LYS A 329 4.03 14.65 1.85
C LYS A 329 3.94 14.86 3.36
N ALA A 330 5.08 14.85 4.06
CA ALA A 330 5.11 15.06 5.52
C ALA A 330 4.54 16.42 5.91
N SER A 331 4.86 17.48 5.15
CA SER A 331 4.30 18.81 5.42
C SER A 331 2.77 18.89 5.33
N THR A 332 2.12 18.00 4.57
CA THR A 332 0.66 17.97 4.50
C THR A 332 -0.01 17.50 5.79
N TYR A 333 0.71 16.76 6.64
CA TYR A 333 0.21 16.27 7.92
C TYR A 333 0.35 17.29 9.06
N ILE A 334 0.79 18.51 8.76
CA ILE A 334 0.90 19.61 9.73
C ILE A 334 -0.09 20.69 9.29
N ASN A 335 -0.79 21.30 10.23
CA ASN A 335 -1.73 22.37 9.91
C ASN A 335 -0.96 23.63 9.45
N TRP A 336 -1.46 24.30 8.41
CA TRP A 336 -0.86 25.53 7.89
C TRP A 336 -0.88 26.66 8.92
N GLU A 337 -1.83 26.65 9.86
CA GLU A 337 -1.95 27.63 10.94
C GLU A 337 -0.77 27.59 11.93
N ASP A 338 -0.06 26.46 12.01
CA ASP A 338 1.07 26.27 12.93
C ASP A 338 2.34 27.05 12.48
N ASN A 339 2.31 27.77 11.34
CA ASN A 339 3.45 28.54 10.77
C ASN A 339 4.78 27.75 10.77
N SER A 340 4.69 26.45 10.47
CA SER A 340 5.80 25.52 10.65
C SER A 340 6.95 25.77 9.67
N VAL A 341 8.18 25.73 10.20
CA VAL A 341 9.42 25.87 9.43
C VAL A 341 9.55 24.86 8.27
N ILE A 342 8.88 23.71 8.36
CA ILE A 342 8.86 22.71 7.29
C ILE A 342 8.29 23.27 5.98
N PHE A 343 7.32 24.20 6.05
CA PHE A 343 6.71 24.80 4.86
C PHE A 343 7.69 25.69 4.11
N LEU A 344 8.54 26.44 4.82
CA LEU A 344 9.61 27.25 4.21
C LEU A 344 10.61 26.34 3.49
N LEU A 345 10.94 25.20 4.09
CA LEU A 345 11.83 24.23 3.46
C LEU A 345 11.22 23.65 2.19
N VAL A 346 9.94 23.26 2.22
CA VAL A 346 9.19 22.78 1.05
C VAL A 346 9.15 23.83 -0.06
N GLN A 347 8.82 25.08 0.26
CA GLN A 347 8.77 26.19 -0.70
C GLN A 347 10.10 26.37 -1.43
N SER A 348 11.23 26.14 -0.76
CA SER A 348 12.56 26.25 -1.36
C SER A 348 12.91 25.16 -2.39
N MET A 349 12.12 24.09 -2.50
CA MET A 349 12.44 22.93 -3.35
C MET A 349 11.29 22.49 -4.29
N VAL A 350 10.04 22.82 -3.97
CA VAL A 350 8.85 22.26 -4.65
C VAL A 350 8.75 22.67 -6.13
N VAL A 351 9.26 23.85 -6.50
CA VAL A 351 9.22 24.32 -7.88
C VAL A 351 10.13 23.46 -8.77
N ASP A 352 11.38 23.27 -8.36
CA ASP A 352 12.33 22.43 -9.10
C ASP A 352 11.89 20.96 -9.11
N LEU A 353 11.31 20.48 -7.99
CA LEU A 353 10.72 19.14 -7.92
C LEU A 353 9.60 18.95 -8.96
N LYS A 354 8.67 19.89 -9.06
CA LYS A 354 7.59 19.85 -10.05
C LYS A 354 8.14 19.88 -11.48
N ALA A 355 9.12 20.76 -11.73
CA ALA A 355 9.77 20.86 -13.03
C ALA A 355 10.56 19.60 -13.42
N LEU A 356 11.04 18.83 -12.44
CA LEU A 356 11.71 17.54 -12.65
C LEU A 356 10.71 16.41 -12.93
N LEU A 357 9.66 16.28 -12.11
CA LEU A 357 8.72 15.16 -12.18
C LEU A 357 7.67 15.31 -13.30
N PHE A 358 7.17 16.53 -13.51
CA PHE A 358 6.10 16.83 -14.47
C PHE A 358 6.63 17.55 -15.71
N ASN A 359 7.69 17.01 -16.31
CA ASN A 359 8.25 17.51 -17.57
C ASN A 359 7.88 16.59 -18.76
N PRO A 360 6.96 17.00 -19.65
CA PRO A 360 6.58 16.19 -20.81
C PRO A 360 7.73 15.94 -21.79
N ALA A 361 8.68 16.87 -21.89
CA ALA A 361 9.81 16.76 -22.81
C ALA A 361 10.91 15.82 -22.29
N LYS A 362 10.98 15.60 -20.98
CA LYS A 362 11.94 14.70 -20.33
C LYS A 362 11.27 14.00 -19.16
N THR A 363 10.57 12.91 -19.46
CA THR A 363 9.84 12.12 -18.45
C THR A 363 10.81 11.54 -17.42
N PHE A 364 10.50 11.74 -16.14
CA PHE A 364 11.24 11.14 -15.04
C PHE A 364 11.18 9.60 -15.12
N SER A 365 12.33 8.94 -15.00
CA SER A 365 12.39 7.48 -14.92
C SER A 365 13.70 7.00 -14.28
N ARG A 366 13.59 6.11 -13.30
CA ARG A 366 14.71 5.39 -12.66
C ARG A 366 15.13 4.11 -13.40
N GLY A 367 14.46 3.77 -14.50
CA GLY A 367 14.74 2.58 -15.31
C GLY A 367 13.61 1.53 -15.30
N THR A 368 13.82 0.43 -16.03
CA THR A 368 12.78 -0.57 -16.34
C THR A 368 12.19 -1.28 -15.11
N GLY A 369 12.93 -1.40 -14.01
CA GLY A 369 12.47 -2.02 -12.77
C GLY A 369 11.76 -1.08 -11.78
N SER A 370 11.60 0.20 -12.08
CA SER A 370 11.08 1.21 -11.14
C SER A 370 9.82 1.94 -11.62
N GLN A 371 9.24 1.54 -12.74
CA GLN A 371 8.11 2.25 -13.36
C GLN A 371 6.92 2.44 -12.40
N SER A 372 6.49 1.38 -11.70
CA SER A 372 5.41 1.48 -10.69
C SER A 372 5.78 2.46 -9.57
N ALA A 373 6.97 2.32 -9.01
CA ALA A 373 7.44 3.19 -7.93
C ALA A 373 7.66 4.64 -8.38
N ASP A 374 7.97 4.88 -9.66
CA ASP A 374 8.06 6.23 -10.26
C ASP A 374 6.67 6.85 -10.37
N MET A 375 5.67 6.07 -10.80
CA MET A 375 4.27 6.53 -10.84
C MET A 375 3.76 6.85 -9.43
N ASP A 376 4.00 5.99 -8.45
CA ASP A 376 3.61 6.22 -7.05
C ASP A 376 4.27 7.49 -6.49
N LEU A 377 5.55 7.72 -6.80
CA LEU A 377 6.27 8.93 -6.43
C LEU A 377 5.63 10.19 -7.02
N MET A 378 5.24 10.14 -8.31
CA MET A 378 4.57 11.25 -8.98
C MET A 378 3.17 11.49 -8.42
N ILE A 379 2.42 10.43 -8.10
CA ILE A 379 1.10 10.52 -7.46
C ILE A 379 1.23 11.18 -6.09
N ASP A 380 2.16 10.72 -5.25
CA ASP A 380 2.43 11.30 -3.94
C ASP A 380 2.85 12.77 -4.06
N CYS A 381 3.69 13.12 -5.05
CA CYS A 381 4.07 14.50 -5.32
C CYS A 381 2.86 15.36 -5.67
N PHE A 382 2.03 14.90 -6.61
CA PHE A 382 0.84 15.61 -7.07
C PHE A 382 -0.13 15.87 -5.91
N VAL A 383 -0.48 14.81 -5.17
CA VAL A 383 -1.41 14.90 -4.03
C VAL A 383 -0.85 15.84 -2.96
N SER A 384 0.46 15.75 -2.68
CA SER A 384 1.11 16.65 -1.72
C SER A 384 1.06 18.11 -2.18
N CYS A 385 1.37 18.37 -3.45
CA CYS A 385 1.33 19.71 -4.02
C CYS A 385 -0.07 20.32 -3.99
N PHE A 386 -1.10 19.51 -4.28
CA PHE A 386 -2.50 19.92 -4.15
C PHE A 386 -2.86 20.25 -2.69
N ARG A 387 -2.47 19.40 -1.74
CA ARG A 387 -2.73 19.62 -0.31
C ARG A 387 -2.03 20.84 0.27
N ILE A 388 -0.82 21.15 -0.22
CA ILE A 388 -0.06 22.35 0.20
C ILE A 388 -0.64 23.63 -0.40
N ASN A 389 -0.98 23.62 -1.69
CA ASN A 389 -1.52 24.78 -2.38
C ASN A 389 -2.48 24.35 -3.51
N PRO A 390 -3.78 24.21 -3.22
CA PRO A 390 -4.77 23.68 -4.17
C PRO A 390 -5.05 24.62 -5.35
N HIS A 391 -4.62 25.88 -5.27
CA HIS A 391 -4.77 26.85 -6.36
C HIS A 391 -3.56 26.84 -7.32
N ASN A 392 -2.40 26.34 -6.89
CA ASN A 392 -1.22 26.21 -7.73
C ASN A 392 -1.28 24.93 -8.60
N ASN A 393 -2.06 25.02 -9.67
CA ASN A 393 -2.42 23.92 -10.56
C ASN A 393 -1.52 23.79 -11.81
N GLN A 394 -0.26 24.24 -11.76
CA GLN A 394 0.65 24.13 -12.92
C GLN A 394 0.85 22.68 -13.36
N HIS A 395 1.26 21.82 -12.43
CA HIS A 395 1.42 20.37 -12.65
C HIS A 395 0.11 19.69 -13.08
N PHE A 396 -1.04 20.12 -12.53
CA PHE A 396 -2.36 19.65 -12.97
C PHE A 396 -2.58 19.91 -14.46
N LYS A 397 -2.35 21.15 -14.92
CA LYS A 397 -2.51 21.52 -16.34
C LYS A 397 -1.58 20.73 -17.25
N VAL A 398 -0.33 20.49 -16.81
CA VAL A 398 0.61 19.64 -17.55
C VAL A 398 0.05 18.23 -17.71
N CYS A 399 -0.45 17.61 -16.64
CA CYS A 399 -0.99 16.25 -16.74
C CYS A 399 -2.34 16.16 -17.47
N LEU A 400 -3.11 17.25 -17.52
CA LEU A 400 -4.40 17.31 -18.21
C LEU A 400 -4.25 17.53 -19.73
N ALA A 401 -3.17 18.18 -20.17
CA ALA A 401 -3.00 18.56 -21.57
C ALA A 401 -3.06 17.33 -22.51
N PRO A 402 -3.88 17.33 -23.59
CA PRO A 402 -4.06 16.17 -24.47
C PRO A 402 -2.78 15.65 -25.15
N SER A 403 -1.76 16.50 -25.27
CA SER A 403 -0.45 16.18 -25.83
C SER A 403 0.49 15.50 -24.83
N SER A 404 0.10 15.37 -23.57
CA SER A 404 0.96 14.82 -22.53
C SER A 404 1.09 13.30 -22.62
N PRO A 405 2.18 12.72 -22.09
CA PRO A 405 2.35 11.27 -22.07
C PRO A 405 1.21 10.56 -21.32
N PRO A 406 0.78 9.35 -21.74
CA PRO A 406 -0.28 8.60 -21.05
C PRO A 406 -0.01 8.36 -19.56
N THR A 407 1.26 8.24 -19.16
CA THR A 407 1.65 8.12 -17.76
C THR A 407 1.23 9.33 -16.92
N PHE A 408 1.22 10.53 -17.50
CA PHE A 408 0.81 11.74 -16.78
C PHE A 408 -0.71 11.78 -16.58
N HIS A 409 -1.49 11.34 -17.58
CA HIS A 409 -2.94 11.16 -17.44
C HIS A 409 -3.26 10.11 -16.37
N PHE A 410 -2.51 9.00 -16.34
CA PHE A 410 -2.65 7.98 -15.30
C PHE A 410 -2.35 8.54 -13.91
N VAL A 411 -1.26 9.29 -13.74
CA VAL A 411 -0.93 9.97 -12.48
C VAL A 411 -2.04 10.94 -12.09
N LEU A 412 -2.54 11.77 -13.00
CA LEU A 412 -3.63 12.70 -12.75
C LEU A 412 -4.87 11.98 -12.20
N VAL A 413 -5.36 10.94 -12.89
CA VAL A 413 -6.57 10.22 -12.48
C VAL A 413 -6.39 9.56 -11.12
N ASN A 414 -5.24 8.90 -10.88
CA ASN A 414 -4.98 8.25 -9.59
C ASN A 414 -4.81 9.26 -8.45
N SER A 415 -4.19 10.42 -8.70
CA SER A 415 -4.08 11.50 -7.72
C SER A 415 -5.45 12.07 -7.36
N LEU A 416 -6.33 12.31 -8.34
CA LEU A 416 -7.70 12.78 -8.07
C LEU A 416 -8.49 11.74 -7.28
N HIS A 417 -8.41 10.46 -7.66
CA HIS A 417 -9.01 9.38 -6.91
C HIS A 417 -8.50 9.35 -5.46
N ARG A 418 -7.18 9.52 -5.23
CA ARG A 418 -6.60 9.58 -3.88
C ARG A 418 -7.11 10.79 -3.09
N ILE A 419 -7.22 11.97 -3.70
CA ILE A 419 -7.75 13.17 -3.04
C ILE A 419 -9.21 12.94 -2.61
N ILE A 420 -10.03 12.30 -3.45
CA ILE A 420 -11.45 12.04 -3.16
C ILE A 420 -11.60 10.96 -2.06
N THR A 421 -10.86 9.86 -2.18
CA THR A 421 -11.00 8.69 -1.29
C THR A 421 -10.25 8.83 0.04
N ASN A 422 -9.30 9.77 0.13
CA ASN A 422 -8.47 9.98 1.32
C ASN A 422 -8.51 11.44 1.78
N SER A 423 -9.47 11.71 2.68
CA SER A 423 -9.70 12.99 3.37
C SER A 423 -9.60 12.81 4.88
N ALA A 424 -8.53 12.16 5.34
CA ALA A 424 -8.36 11.78 6.76
C ALA A 424 -8.21 12.99 7.71
N LEU A 425 -7.79 14.16 7.22
CA LEU A 425 -7.55 15.36 8.04
C LEU A 425 -8.47 16.51 7.59
N ASP A 426 -9.05 17.22 8.56
CA ASP A 426 -10.05 18.26 8.31
C ASP A 426 -9.50 19.45 7.51
N TRP A 427 -8.21 19.74 7.61
CA TRP A 427 -7.55 20.83 6.88
C TRP A 427 -7.07 20.44 5.47
N TRP A 428 -7.15 19.16 5.08
CA TRP A 428 -6.83 18.80 3.71
C TRP A 428 -7.87 19.37 2.75
N PRO A 429 -7.43 20.07 1.69
CA PRO A 429 -8.36 20.67 0.74
C PRO A 429 -9.20 19.59 0.04
N LYS A 430 -10.48 19.91 -0.14
CA LYS A 430 -11.41 19.09 -0.91
C LYS A 430 -11.19 19.30 -2.40
N ILE A 431 -11.76 18.39 -3.20
CA ILE A 431 -11.62 18.36 -4.65
C ILE A 431 -12.21 19.59 -5.38
N ASP A 432 -12.95 20.45 -4.67
CA ASP A 432 -13.68 21.61 -5.23
C ASP A 432 -12.79 22.52 -6.09
N ALA A 433 -11.52 22.69 -5.71
CA ALA A 433 -10.53 23.49 -6.45
C ALA A 433 -10.24 22.98 -7.87
N VAL A 434 -10.66 21.74 -8.19
CA VAL A 434 -10.49 21.10 -9.50
C VAL A 434 -11.75 21.21 -10.38
N TYR A 435 -12.92 21.55 -9.83
CA TYR A 435 -14.18 21.53 -10.57
C TYR A 435 -14.21 22.46 -11.80
N CYS A 436 -13.42 23.53 -11.79
CA CYS A 436 -13.25 24.40 -12.96
C CYS A 436 -12.65 23.68 -14.17
N TYR A 437 -11.96 22.53 -13.98
CA TYR A 437 -11.38 21.71 -15.04
C TYR A 437 -12.24 20.49 -15.44
N SER A 438 -13.48 20.42 -14.94
CA SER A 438 -14.40 19.30 -15.21
C SER A 438 -14.75 19.13 -16.69
N GLY A 439 -14.74 20.22 -17.47
CA GLY A 439 -14.91 20.19 -18.91
C GLY A 439 -13.74 19.50 -19.61
N GLU A 440 -12.51 19.94 -19.36
CA GLU A 440 -11.32 19.34 -19.95
C GLU A 440 -11.13 17.88 -19.52
N LEU A 441 -11.43 17.55 -18.25
CA LEU A 441 -11.38 16.17 -17.77
C LEU A 441 -12.34 15.27 -18.56
N ARG A 442 -13.60 15.68 -18.76
CA ARG A 442 -14.56 14.95 -19.60
C ARG A 442 -14.07 14.82 -21.05
N GLY A 443 -13.43 15.85 -21.57
CA GLY A 443 -12.78 15.83 -22.89
C GLY A 443 -11.70 14.74 -22.97
N MET A 444 -10.78 14.72 -22.00
CA MET A 444 -9.71 13.72 -21.90
C MET A 444 -10.25 12.29 -21.81
N PHE A 445 -11.31 12.06 -21.01
CA PHE A 445 -11.96 10.75 -20.93
C PHE A 445 -12.64 10.36 -22.23
N SER A 446 -13.33 11.29 -22.89
CA SER A 446 -14.00 11.05 -24.18
C SER A 446 -13.00 10.73 -25.29
N GLU A 447 -11.86 11.41 -25.31
CA GLU A 447 -10.78 11.13 -26.25
C GLU A 447 -10.14 9.77 -25.98
N THR A 448 -9.90 9.44 -24.71
CA THR A 448 -9.39 8.12 -24.31
C THR A 448 -10.35 7.01 -24.76
N LEU A 449 -11.66 7.20 -24.51
CA LEU A 449 -12.71 6.29 -24.98
C LEU A 449 -12.69 6.15 -26.50
N SER A 450 -12.61 7.26 -27.24
CA SER A 450 -12.53 7.26 -28.70
C SER A 450 -11.28 6.53 -29.20
N ARG A 451 -10.11 6.72 -28.57
CA ARG A 451 -8.87 6.01 -28.93
C ARG A 451 -8.99 4.50 -28.68
N VAL A 452 -9.62 4.11 -27.57
CA VAL A 452 -9.93 2.70 -27.28
C VAL A 452 -10.87 2.13 -28.35
N MET A 453 -11.97 2.81 -28.66
CA MET A 453 -12.93 2.41 -29.71
C MET A 453 -12.32 2.36 -31.13
N GLN A 454 -11.43 3.29 -31.47
CA GLN A 454 -10.74 3.33 -32.76
C GLN A 454 -9.62 2.29 -32.86
N GLY A 455 -8.95 1.95 -31.76
CA GLY A 455 -8.01 0.82 -31.69
C GLY A 455 -8.67 -0.52 -32.07
N PHE A 456 -9.97 -0.66 -31.80
CA PHE A 456 -10.78 -1.78 -32.29
C PHE A 456 -11.13 -1.70 -33.79
N SER A 457 -11.03 -0.52 -34.41
CA SER A 457 -11.50 -0.25 -35.78
C SER A 457 -10.39 -0.12 -36.84
N ALA A 458 -9.17 0.29 -36.44
CA ALA A 458 -8.04 0.54 -37.35
C ALA A 458 -7.27 -0.72 -37.78
N HIS A 459 -7.57 -1.86 -37.16
CA HIS A 459 -7.27 -3.14 -37.75
C HIS A 459 -8.55 -3.66 -38.40
N ALA A 460 -8.51 -4.01 -39.70
CA ALA A 460 -9.45 -4.97 -40.28
C ALA A 460 -9.67 -6.06 -39.22
N PRO A 461 -10.94 -6.42 -38.88
CA PRO A 461 -11.30 -7.02 -37.61
C PRO A 461 -10.20 -7.99 -37.26
N LEU A 462 -9.33 -7.60 -36.31
CA LEU A 462 -8.37 -8.54 -35.79
C LEU A 462 -9.28 -9.68 -35.40
N ARG A 463 -9.16 -10.82 -36.09
CA ARG A 463 -9.49 -12.07 -35.45
C ARG A 463 -8.83 -11.91 -34.10
N MET A 464 -9.62 -11.67 -33.06
CA MET A 464 -9.12 -11.58 -31.71
C MET A 464 -8.37 -12.88 -31.57
N THR A 465 -7.05 -12.82 -31.67
CA THR A 465 -6.26 -13.97 -31.33
C THR A 465 -6.51 -14.10 -29.83
N PRO A 466 -6.99 -15.26 -29.36
CA PRO A 466 -7.29 -15.54 -27.95
C PRO A 466 -6.21 -15.01 -26.97
N GLU A 467 -4.97 -14.92 -27.45
CA GLU A 467 -3.79 -14.47 -26.73
C GLU A 467 -3.77 -12.98 -26.34
N ASN A 468 -4.42 -12.07 -27.08
CA ASN A 468 -4.36 -10.63 -26.78
C ASN A 468 -5.49 -10.14 -25.85
N ALA A 469 -6.65 -10.81 -25.85
CA ALA A 469 -7.75 -10.50 -24.93
C ALA A 469 -7.49 -10.99 -23.49
N THR A 470 -6.48 -11.84 -23.32
CA THR A 470 -6.11 -12.48 -22.04
C THR A 470 -4.89 -11.88 -21.36
N LEU A 471 -4.25 -10.88 -21.99
CA LEU A 471 -3.17 -10.12 -21.37
C LEU A 471 -3.70 -9.37 -20.13
N GLY A 472 -3.48 -9.96 -18.96
CA GLY A 472 -3.88 -9.42 -17.67
C GLY A 472 -5.19 -9.99 -17.09
N SER A 473 -5.84 -10.97 -17.73
CA SER A 473 -7.08 -11.60 -17.23
C SER A 473 -6.89 -12.36 -15.90
N GLY A 474 -5.65 -12.81 -15.64
CA GLY A 474 -5.23 -13.45 -14.39
C GLY A 474 -4.93 -12.47 -13.25
N ILE A 475 -4.88 -11.15 -13.51
CA ILE A 475 -4.51 -10.16 -12.50
C ILE A 475 -5.72 -9.91 -11.57
N PRO A 476 -5.56 -10.05 -10.24
CA PRO A 476 -6.63 -9.83 -9.26
C PRO A 476 -7.37 -8.50 -9.43
N ILE A 477 -6.64 -7.45 -9.84
CA ILE A 477 -7.21 -6.12 -10.07
C ILE A 477 -8.25 -6.10 -11.20
N CYS A 478 -8.09 -6.94 -12.22
CA CYS A 478 -9.04 -7.04 -13.33
C CYS A 478 -10.35 -7.70 -12.87
N ARG A 479 -10.28 -8.74 -12.02
CA ARG A 479 -11.49 -9.32 -11.39
C ARG A 479 -12.16 -8.35 -10.43
N GLN A 480 -11.38 -7.58 -9.67
CA GLN A 480 -11.92 -6.56 -8.78
C GLN A 480 -12.56 -5.41 -9.58
N ALA A 481 -11.98 -5.03 -10.71
CA ALA A 481 -12.54 -4.05 -11.63
C ALA A 481 -13.86 -4.56 -12.25
N GLN A 482 -13.90 -5.81 -12.71
CA GLN A 482 -15.12 -6.46 -13.22
C GLN A 482 -16.23 -6.47 -12.15
N THR A 483 -15.89 -6.84 -10.90
CA THR A 483 -16.84 -6.81 -9.78
C THR A 483 -17.34 -5.40 -9.49
N LYS A 484 -16.46 -4.40 -9.49
CA LYS A 484 -16.84 -2.99 -9.28
C LYS A 484 -17.72 -2.45 -10.42
N LEU A 485 -17.42 -2.85 -11.65
CA LEU A 485 -18.22 -2.49 -12.82
C LEU A 485 -19.61 -3.11 -12.72
N GLU A 486 -19.70 -4.40 -12.37
CA GLU A 486 -20.96 -5.10 -12.13
C GLU A 486 -21.79 -4.42 -11.03
N VAL A 487 -21.18 -4.09 -9.88
CA VAL A 487 -21.84 -3.36 -8.78
C VAL A 487 -22.34 -1.98 -9.23
N SER A 488 -21.56 -1.29 -10.06
CA SER A 488 -21.94 0.03 -10.60
C SER A 488 -23.15 -0.10 -11.52
N LEU A 489 -23.16 -1.07 -12.44
CA LEU A 489 -24.29 -1.33 -13.33
C LEU A 489 -25.55 -1.71 -12.54
N TYR A 490 -25.42 -2.55 -11.50
CA TYR A 490 -26.55 -2.87 -10.63
C TYR A 490 -27.11 -1.65 -9.92
N ALA A 491 -26.27 -0.73 -9.43
CA ALA A 491 -26.72 0.49 -8.80
C ALA A 491 -27.55 1.35 -9.79
N PHE A 492 -27.14 1.41 -11.06
CA PHE A 492 -27.85 2.16 -12.09
C PHE A 492 -29.17 1.51 -12.54
N LEU A 493 -29.38 0.21 -12.35
CA LEU A 493 -30.68 -0.43 -12.59
C LEU A 493 -31.80 0.11 -11.69
N TRP A 494 -31.44 0.67 -10.53
CA TRP A 494 -32.37 1.28 -9.57
C TRP A 494 -32.41 2.81 -9.67
N SER A 495 -31.80 3.38 -10.72
CA SER A 495 -31.82 4.81 -10.97
C SER A 495 -33.26 5.29 -11.27
N PRO A 496 -33.67 6.46 -10.75
CA PRO A 496 -34.94 7.08 -11.17
C PRO A 496 -34.89 7.61 -12.62
N ASP A 497 -33.70 7.68 -13.23
CA ASP A 497 -33.49 8.05 -14.63
C ASP A 497 -33.54 6.81 -15.54
N ILE A 498 -34.57 6.72 -16.38
CA ILE A 498 -34.81 5.59 -17.27
C ILE A 498 -33.74 5.44 -18.35
N GLU A 499 -33.11 6.52 -18.79
CA GLU A 499 -32.03 6.46 -19.78
C GLU A 499 -30.77 5.84 -19.14
N ALA A 500 -30.49 6.19 -17.88
CA ALA A 500 -29.40 5.57 -17.12
C ALA A 500 -29.65 4.06 -16.89
N VAL A 501 -30.90 3.66 -16.63
CA VAL A 501 -31.29 2.24 -16.53
C VAL A 501 -31.06 1.53 -17.86
N LEU A 502 -31.51 2.09 -18.99
CA LEU A 502 -31.36 1.48 -20.32
C LEU A 502 -29.89 1.36 -20.75
N VAL A 503 -29.08 2.38 -20.47
CA VAL A 503 -27.63 2.34 -20.70
C VAL A 503 -26.99 1.24 -19.85
N ALA A 504 -27.30 1.17 -18.55
CA ALA A 504 -26.77 0.13 -17.67
C ALA A 504 -27.18 -1.28 -18.14
N MET A 505 -28.44 -1.44 -18.56
CA MET A 505 -28.95 -2.69 -19.14
C MET A 505 -28.17 -3.10 -20.40
N SER A 506 -27.87 -2.15 -21.30
CA SER A 506 -27.09 -2.41 -22.51
C SER A 506 -25.64 -2.82 -22.20
N CYS A 507 -25.03 -2.22 -21.18
CA CYS A 507 -23.64 -2.49 -20.79
C CYS A 507 -23.42 -3.92 -20.25
N PHE A 508 -24.46 -4.60 -19.75
CA PHE A 508 -24.36 -6.01 -19.37
C PHE A 508 -23.97 -6.92 -20.55
N ARG A 509 -24.27 -6.51 -21.81
CA ARG A 509 -23.82 -7.25 -22.99
C ARG A 509 -22.31 -7.33 -23.08
N HIS A 510 -21.61 -6.25 -22.76
CA HIS A 510 -20.15 -6.22 -22.85
C HIS A 510 -19.49 -7.10 -21.79
N LEU A 511 -20.11 -7.25 -20.61
CA LEU A 511 -19.68 -8.22 -19.61
C LEU A 511 -19.85 -9.66 -20.10
N CYS A 512 -20.94 -9.95 -20.80
CA CYS A 512 -21.18 -11.26 -21.42
C CYS A 512 -20.20 -11.54 -22.57
N GLU A 513 -19.96 -10.56 -23.45
CA GLU A 513 -18.98 -10.67 -24.54
C GLU A 513 -17.58 -10.93 -24.00
N GLU A 514 -17.17 -10.24 -22.94
CA GLU A 514 -15.91 -10.51 -22.24
C GLU A 514 -15.87 -11.92 -21.66
N ALA A 515 -16.96 -12.39 -21.05
CA ALA A 515 -17.05 -13.73 -20.49
C ALA A 515 -16.98 -14.83 -21.57
N ASP A 516 -17.59 -14.61 -22.74
CA ASP A 516 -17.56 -15.53 -23.87
C ASP A 516 -16.16 -15.62 -24.48
N ILE A 517 -15.47 -14.49 -24.63
CA ILE A 517 -14.08 -14.44 -25.07
C ILE A 517 -13.21 -15.24 -24.10
N ARG A 518 -13.39 -15.04 -22.79
CA ARG A 518 -12.61 -15.74 -21.75
C ARG A 518 -12.95 -17.24 -21.65
N CYS A 519 -14.21 -17.62 -21.85
CA CYS A 519 -14.64 -19.03 -21.89
C CYS A 519 -13.91 -19.81 -22.99
N GLY A 520 -13.68 -19.18 -24.15
CA GLY A 520 -12.97 -19.78 -25.27
C GLY A 520 -11.45 -19.92 -25.06
N VAL A 521 -10.85 -19.16 -24.13
CA VAL A 521 -9.40 -19.18 -23.89
C VAL A 521 -9.02 -20.01 -22.66
N ASP A 522 -9.79 -19.90 -21.57
CA ASP A 522 -9.47 -20.57 -20.31
C ASP A 522 -9.97 -22.04 -20.28
N GLU A 523 -10.67 -22.52 -21.33
CA GLU A 523 -11.42 -23.81 -21.37
C GLU A 523 -12.36 -24.02 -20.16
N VAL A 524 -12.80 -22.93 -19.53
CA VAL A 524 -13.72 -22.94 -18.39
C VAL A 524 -15.10 -22.50 -18.85
N SER A 525 -16.16 -23.12 -18.33
CA SER A 525 -17.53 -22.69 -18.62
C SER A 525 -17.77 -21.22 -18.30
N VAL A 526 -18.58 -20.55 -19.15
CA VAL A 526 -18.91 -19.13 -19.00
C VAL A 526 -19.55 -18.81 -17.64
N GLN A 527 -20.29 -19.76 -17.04
CA GLN A 527 -20.89 -19.59 -15.71
C GLN A 527 -19.87 -19.52 -14.57
N ASN A 528 -18.66 -20.05 -14.75
CA ASN A 528 -17.59 -19.92 -13.76
C ASN A 528 -16.89 -18.56 -13.83
N ILE A 529 -16.95 -17.91 -15.00
CA ILE A 529 -16.37 -16.57 -15.24
C ILE A 529 -17.39 -15.49 -14.88
N LEU A 530 -18.66 -15.70 -15.25
CA LEU A 530 -19.77 -14.79 -15.05
C LEU A 530 -21.04 -15.57 -14.63
N PRO A 531 -21.27 -15.77 -13.32
CA PRO A 531 -22.38 -16.59 -12.84
C PRO A 531 -23.76 -16.10 -13.28
N ASN A 532 -23.93 -14.80 -13.51
CA ASN A 532 -25.19 -14.16 -13.89
C ASN A 532 -25.36 -13.99 -15.42
N TYR A 533 -24.54 -14.69 -16.23
CA TYR A 533 -24.48 -14.52 -17.69
C TYR A 533 -25.86 -14.49 -18.38
N ASN A 534 -26.74 -15.45 -18.07
CA ASN A 534 -28.07 -15.52 -18.70
C ASN A 534 -28.94 -14.31 -18.38
N THR A 535 -28.92 -13.87 -17.11
CA THR A 535 -29.66 -12.69 -16.65
C THR A 535 -29.14 -11.41 -17.31
N PHE A 536 -27.83 -11.32 -17.53
CA PHE A 536 -27.18 -10.18 -18.15
C PHE A 536 -27.48 -10.06 -19.64
N ILE A 537 -27.50 -11.20 -20.34
CA ILE A 537 -27.99 -11.27 -21.72
C ILE A 537 -29.46 -10.84 -21.79
N GLU A 538 -30.29 -11.25 -20.83
CA GLU A 538 -31.70 -10.86 -20.79
C GLU A 538 -31.86 -9.35 -20.57
N PHE A 539 -31.19 -8.75 -19.59
CA PHE A 539 -31.17 -7.29 -19.39
C PHE A 539 -30.72 -6.55 -20.65
N ALA A 540 -29.64 -7.01 -21.29
CA ALA A 540 -29.16 -6.42 -22.52
C ALA A 540 -30.17 -6.56 -23.68
N SER A 541 -30.92 -7.66 -23.75
CA SER A 541 -31.93 -7.87 -24.79
C SER A 541 -33.13 -6.93 -24.64
N VAL A 542 -33.56 -6.67 -23.40
CA VAL A 542 -34.69 -5.78 -23.09
C VAL A 542 -34.35 -4.32 -23.39
N SER A 543 -33.10 -3.90 -23.16
CA SER A 543 -32.64 -2.53 -23.49
C SER A 543 -32.85 -2.17 -24.97
N ASN A 544 -32.69 -3.15 -25.87
CA ASN A 544 -32.87 -2.98 -27.31
C ASN A 544 -34.34 -2.98 -27.77
N MET A 545 -35.25 -3.50 -26.94
CA MET A 545 -36.68 -3.53 -27.26
C MET A 545 -37.39 -2.23 -26.83
N MET A 546 -36.83 -1.50 -25.86
CA MET A 546 -37.43 -0.25 -25.38
C MET A 546 -36.97 1.00 -26.15
N SER A 547 -35.79 0.96 -26.78
CA SER A 547 -35.29 2.04 -27.64
C SER A 547 -36.02 2.15 -28.99
N THR A 548 -36.69 1.08 -29.43
CA THR A 548 -37.50 1.04 -30.66
C THR A 548 -38.96 1.46 -30.47
N GLY A 549 -39.34 1.89 -29.25
CA GLY A 549 -40.69 2.31 -28.88
C GLY A 549 -40.98 3.81 -28.97
N LYS A 550 -40.05 4.63 -29.48
CA LYS A 550 -40.31 6.04 -29.82
C LYS A 550 -39.96 6.29 -31.29
N SER A 551 -41.02 6.53 -32.06
CA SER A 551 -41.11 6.77 -33.52
C SER A 551 -41.00 5.54 -34.42
#